data_AF-A0A0J7KGE1-F1
#
_entry.id   AF-A0A0J7KGE1-F1
#
_cell.length_a   1.000
_cell.length_b   1.000
_cell.length_c   1.000
_cell.angle_alpha   90.00
_cell.angle_beta   90.00
_cell.angle_gamma   90.00
#
_symmetry.space_group_name_H-M   'P 1'
#
loop_
_entity.id
_entity.type
_entity.pdbx_description
1 polymer ?
#
loop_
_entity_poly.entity_id
_entity_poly.type
_entity_poly.pdbx_seq_one_letter_code
_entity_poly.pdbx_strand_id
1 'polypeptide(L)' 'MALNEVACFELATAYPFVSKTLREAVKPQSEKRNHHCYGVTLQNKGIGYTDLNELIKHPQDLEFTI' A
#
# COMPACT_ATOMS: atom_id res chain seq x y z
N MET A 1 14.35 13.58 -9.57
CA MET A 1 14.63 12.32 -10.26
C MET A 1 15.00 12.58 -11.70
N ALA A 2 16.24 13.02 -11.89
CA ALA A 2 16.97 12.92 -13.13
C ALA A 2 17.18 11.43 -13.48
N LEU A 3 17.55 11.16 -14.73
CA LEU A 3 17.90 9.82 -15.18
C LEU A 3 19.06 9.28 -14.32
N ASN A 4 18.89 8.11 -13.70
CA ASN A 4 19.84 7.46 -12.79
C ASN A 4 20.07 8.16 -11.44
N GLU A 5 19.16 9.04 -11.02
CA GLU A 5 19.16 9.60 -9.65
C GLU A 5 18.65 8.55 -8.66
N VAL A 6 19.39 8.30 -7.59
CA VAL A 6 18.93 7.49 -6.43
C VAL A 6 18.60 8.45 -5.29
N ALA A 7 17.38 8.38 -4.78
CA ALA A 7 16.93 9.23 -3.68
C ALA A 7 16.31 8.40 -2.53
N CYS A 8 16.52 8.87 -1.31
CA CYS A 8 15.95 8.31 -0.08
C CYS A 8 14.82 9.23 0.41
N PHE A 9 13.63 8.67 0.59
CA PHE A 9 12.46 9.41 1.08
C PHE A 9 11.93 8.77 2.36
N GLU A 10 11.64 9.59 3.36
CA GLU A 10 11.06 9.18 4.62
C GLU A 10 9.59 9.63 4.74
N LEU A 11 8.75 8.72 5.21
CA LEU A 11 7.36 8.92 5.64
C LEU A 11 6.31 9.12 4.53
N ALA A 12 5.43 8.12 4.37
CA ALA A 12 4.17 8.28 3.66
C ALA A 12 3.04 7.59 4.43
N THR A 13 2.23 8.37 5.15
CA THR A 13 0.98 7.89 5.78
C THR A 13 0.02 7.27 4.77
N ALA A 14 0.15 7.64 3.49
CA ALA A 14 -0.58 7.08 2.37
C ALA A 14 -0.03 5.74 1.85
N TYR A 15 1.19 5.33 2.24
CA TYR A 15 1.88 4.17 1.66
C TYR A 15 1.08 2.87 1.71
N PRO A 16 0.40 2.50 2.82
CA PRO A 16 -0.41 1.28 2.85
C PRO A 16 -1.48 1.24 1.75
N PHE A 17 -2.09 2.38 1.43
CA PHE A 17 -3.14 2.47 0.42
C PHE A 17 -2.57 2.44 -1.01
N VAL A 18 -1.44 3.13 -1.22
CA VAL A 18 -0.72 3.11 -2.51
C VAL A 18 -0.19 1.71 -2.80
N SER A 19 0.46 1.05 -1.83
CA SER A 19 0.99 -0.31 -1.96
C SER A 19 -0.12 -1.30 -2.30
N LYS A 20 -1.29 -1.21 -1.63
CA LYS A 20 -2.46 -2.02 -2.00
C LYS A 20 -2.86 -1.81 -3.46
N THR A 21 -2.96 -0.57 -3.91
CA THR A 21 -3.36 -0.23 -5.27
C THR A 21 -2.39 -0.82 -6.30
N LEU A 22 -1.08 -0.68 -6.07
CA LEU A 22 -0.04 -1.25 -6.93
C LEU A 22 -0.11 -2.78 -6.97
N ARG A 23 -0.30 -3.44 -5.82
CA ARG A 23 -0.43 -4.92 -5.74
C ARG A 23 -1.65 -5.43 -6.50
N GLU A 24 -2.78 -4.72 -6.45
CA GLU A 24 -3.98 -5.09 -7.20
C GLU A 24 -3.85 -4.77 -8.71
N ALA A 25 -3.08 -3.76 -9.09
CA ALA A 25 -2.86 -3.39 -10.49
C ALA A 25 -2.10 -4.47 -11.28
N VAL A 26 -1.16 -5.17 -10.64
CA VAL A 26 -0.34 -6.22 -11.27
C VAL A 26 -1.09 -7.56 -11.37
N LYS A 27 -2.18 -7.77 -10.62
CA LYS A 27 -2.91 -9.03 -10.66
C LYS A 27 -3.64 -9.26 -12.00
N PRO A 28 -3.66 -10.50 -12.50
CA PRO A 28 -4.50 -10.85 -13.65
C PRO A 28 -5.97 -10.62 -13.30
N GLN A 29 -6.79 -10.30 -14.31
CA GLN A 29 -8.20 -9.90 -14.11
C GLN A 29 -9.03 -10.95 -13.35
N SER A 30 -8.69 -12.23 -13.47
CA SER A 30 -9.30 -13.34 -12.75
C SER A 30 -9.10 -13.31 -11.23
N GLU A 31 -8.03 -12.66 -10.76
CA GLU A 31 -7.64 -12.60 -9.35
C GLU A 31 -7.87 -11.22 -8.71
N LYS A 32 -8.32 -10.25 -9.50
CA LYS A 32 -8.70 -8.93 -8.98
C LYS A 32 -9.88 -9.12 -8.04
N ARG A 33 -9.68 -8.81 -6.75
CA ARG A 33 -10.78 -8.80 -5.79
C ARG A 33 -11.72 -7.68 -6.20
N ASN A 34 -12.91 -8.03 -6.70
CA ASN A 34 -14.00 -7.12 -7.09
C ASN A 34 -14.61 -6.34 -5.90
N HIS A 35 -13.88 -6.17 -4.80
CA HIS A 35 -14.41 -5.63 -3.56
C HIS A 35 -14.30 -4.11 -3.54
N HIS A 36 -15.16 -3.47 -4.35
CA HIS A 36 -15.38 -2.03 -4.41
C HIS A 36 -16.17 -1.52 -3.18
N CYS A 37 -15.73 -1.88 -1.96
CA CYS A 37 -16.37 -1.41 -0.72
C CYS A 37 -15.28 -0.91 0.24
N TYR A 38 -14.65 0.20 -0.13
CA TYR A 38 -13.49 0.76 0.57
C TYR A 38 -13.82 1.39 1.93
N GLY A 39 -15.10 1.66 2.26
CA GLY A 39 -15.49 2.36 3.48
C GLY A 39 -15.70 1.46 4.71
N VAL A 40 -16.28 0.26 4.54
CA VAL A 40 -16.80 -0.55 5.67
C VAL A 40 -15.81 -1.61 6.14
N THR A 41 -14.93 -2.11 5.27
CA THR A 41 -13.99 -3.20 5.62
C THR A 41 -12.76 -2.72 6.40
N LEU A 42 -12.39 -1.45 6.31
CA LEU A 42 -11.24 -0.89 7.02
C LEU A 42 -11.41 -1.01 8.55
N GLN A 43 -12.62 -0.77 9.05
CA GLN A 43 -12.91 -0.74 10.49
C GLN A 43 -12.81 -2.12 11.15
N ASN A 44 -13.11 -3.21 10.45
CA ASN A 44 -13.19 -4.56 11.06
C ASN A 44 -12.10 -5.55 10.57
N LYS A 45 -11.53 -5.38 9.38
CA LYS A 45 -10.69 -6.40 8.73
C LYS A 45 -9.37 -5.86 8.18
N GLY A 46 -9.19 -4.54 8.19
CA GLY A 46 -8.06 -3.87 7.56
C GLY A 46 -8.12 -3.91 6.02
N ILE A 47 -7.03 -3.55 5.36
CA ILE A 47 -6.99 -3.32 3.90
C ILE A 47 -6.78 -4.61 3.08
N GLY A 48 -6.66 -5.76 3.73
CA GLY A 48 -6.58 -7.09 3.11
C GLY A 48 -5.17 -7.65 2.93
N TYR A 49 -4.16 -6.93 3.44
CA TYR A 49 -2.74 -7.30 3.43
C TYR A 49 -2.21 -7.15 4.86
N THR A 50 -1.69 -8.23 5.45
CA THR A 50 -1.31 -8.27 6.86
C THR A 50 -0.17 -7.32 7.18
N ASP A 51 0.86 -7.26 6.33
CA ASP A 51 1.98 -6.32 6.41
C ASP A 51 1.49 -4.86 6.41
N LEU A 52 0.59 -4.52 5.50
CA LEU A 52 0.06 -3.16 5.41
C LEU A 52 -0.88 -2.82 6.56
N ASN A 53 -1.60 -3.81 7.11
CA ASN A 53 -2.43 -3.63 8.30
C ASN A 53 -1.59 -3.36 9.55
N GLU A 54 -0.50 -4.10 9.72
CA GLU A 54 0.42 -3.86 10.84
C GLU A 54 1.09 -2.49 10.71
N LEU A 55 1.44 -2.07 9.49
CA LEU A 55 1.95 -0.71 9.25
C LEU A 55 0.92 0.40 9.56
N ILE A 56 -0.38 0.15 9.34
CA ILE A 56 -1.45 1.09 9.74
C ILE A 56 -1.58 1.17 11.27
N LYS A 57 -1.50 0.03 11.97
CA LYS A 57 -1.61 -0.04 13.45
C LYS A 57 -0.37 0.50 14.15
N HIS A 58 0.79 0.25 13.56
CA HIS A 58 2.11 0.61 14.07
C HIS A 58 2.85 1.40 12.97
N PRO A 59 2.53 2.70 12.81
CA PRO A 59 3.27 3.56 11.90
C PRO A 59 4.75 3.54 12.25
N GLN A 60 5.57 3.39 11.22
CA GLN A 60 7.03 3.41 11.32
C GLN A 60 7.59 4.22 10.16
N ASP A 61 8.79 4.75 10.33
CA ASP A 61 9.51 5.40 9.24
C ASP A 61 9.83 4.37 8.17
N LEU A 62 9.60 4.75 6.91
CA LEU A 62 9.87 3.93 5.75
C LEU A 62 10.90 4.63 4.90
N GLU A 63 11.94 3.89 4.54
CA GLU A 63 12.93 4.31 3.56
C GLU A 63 12.54 3.74 2.19
N PHE A 64 12.43 4.62 1.20
CA PHE A 64 12.24 4.24 -0.20
C PHE A 64 13.51 4.51 -1.00
N THR A 65 13.99 3.49 -1.70
CA THR A 65 15.03 3.63 -2.73
C THR A 65 14.37 3.55 -4.10
N ILE A 66 14.47 4.64 -4.88
CA ILE A 66 13.88 4.77 -6.22
C ILE A 66 14.97 5.22 -7.19
#